data_AF-K1Q1R8-F1
#
_entry.id   AF-K1Q1R8-F1
#
_cell.length_a   1.000
_cell.length_b   1.000
_cell.length_c   1.000
_cell.angle_alpha   90.00
_cell.angle_beta   90.00
_cell.angle_gamma   90.00
#
_symmetry.space_group_name_H-M   'P 1'
#
loop_
_entity.id
_entity.type
_entity.pdbx_description
1 polymer ?
#
loop_
_entity_poly.entity_id
_entity_poly.type
_entity_poly.pdbx_seq_one_letter_code
_entity_poly.pdbx_strand_id
1 'polypeptide(L)'
;MEELLADAEDITSESDWSHHSSPQKPIRSSPEPTIEQQCSSRISRAPGARSRDSGCPVRECPFVGRKLKFHVQSEHLPRIVWDNPQPPIKEEKFGEWTEGRYQLLLFLSRALVGSERVEDLVRWAEEVLSPLVPVQSQILDQSQQQMRSLSRWMRWVDPGQFQLKPINSPSVLIHWRYQVLMGENLEPAQRLEFLHFGHAFMSNLDNVQSSVFPYVLLHSSNARTLAGGSGKEPPREVPRYT
;
A
#
# COMPACT_ATOMS: atom_id res chain seq x y z
N MET A 1 -59.26 26.62 -25.67
CA MET A 1 -58.55 25.84 -24.63
C MET A 1 -57.66 26.85 -23.96
N GLU A 2 -58.29 27.61 -23.07
CA GLU A 2 -57.76 28.81 -22.42
C GLU A 2 -57.02 28.46 -21.13
N GLU A 3 -56.08 29.37 -20.83
CA GLU A 3 -55.25 29.59 -19.65
C GLU A 3 -55.63 28.91 -18.33
N LEU A 4 -54.59 28.48 -17.60
CA LEU A 4 -54.52 28.64 -16.14
C LEU A 4 -53.04 28.82 -15.73
N LEU A 5 -52.68 30.08 -15.51
CA LEU A 5 -51.55 30.53 -14.70
C LEU A 5 -51.84 30.24 -13.23
N ALA A 6 -50.83 29.81 -12.48
CA ALA A 6 -50.86 29.80 -11.03
C ALA A 6 -49.59 30.47 -10.50
N ASP A 7 -49.82 31.63 -9.90
CA ASP A 7 -48.90 32.43 -9.12
C ASP A 7 -48.53 31.77 -7.78
N ALA A 8 -47.47 32.32 -7.18
CA ALA A 8 -47.45 32.84 -5.80
C ALA A 8 -46.36 32.26 -4.85
N GLU A 9 -45.45 33.19 -4.52
CA GLU A 9 -45.08 33.61 -3.15
C GLU A 9 -43.91 32.93 -2.42
N ASP A 10 -42.76 33.63 -2.51
CA ASP A 10 -42.16 34.44 -1.44
C ASP A 10 -42.12 33.85 -0.01
N ILE A 11 -40.92 33.45 0.42
CA ILE A 11 -40.59 33.28 1.84
C ILE A 11 -39.25 33.99 2.08
N THR A 12 -39.35 35.25 2.48
CA THR A 12 -38.31 35.96 3.21
C THR A 12 -38.35 35.48 4.67
N SER A 13 -37.25 34.87 5.13
CA SER A 13 -37.04 34.59 6.56
C SER A 13 -35.68 35.12 6.96
N GLU A 14 -35.70 36.36 7.42
CA GLU A 14 -34.60 37.01 8.12
C GLU A 14 -34.40 36.30 9.46
N SER A 15 -33.28 35.61 9.61
CA SER A 15 -32.87 35.01 10.88
C SER A 15 -31.87 35.91 11.59
N ASP A 16 -32.37 36.49 12.68
CA ASP A 16 -31.70 37.18 13.76
C ASP A 16 -30.39 36.50 14.20
N TRP A 17 -29.25 37.11 13.90
CA TRP A 17 -27.97 36.77 14.54
C TRP A 17 -27.80 37.64 15.79
N SER A 18 -28.45 37.23 16.87
CA SER A 18 -28.27 37.83 18.19
C SER A 18 -26.82 37.72 18.66
N HIS A 19 -26.24 38.89 18.93
CA HIS A 19 -24.92 39.11 19.50
C HIS A 19 -24.79 38.47 20.89
N HIS A 20 -24.03 37.39 20.99
CA HIS A 20 -23.52 36.90 22.28
C HIS A 20 -22.12 37.46 22.55
N SER A 21 -22.11 38.51 23.38
CA SER A 21 -20.92 39.09 23.99
C SER A 21 -20.12 38.02 24.76
N SER A 22 -18.87 37.83 24.36
CA SER A 22 -17.92 36.96 25.05
C SER A 22 -17.48 37.58 26.39
N PRO A 23 -17.44 36.80 27.50
CA PRO A 23 -16.87 37.27 28.75
C PRO A 23 -15.36 37.50 28.62
N GLN A 24 -14.91 38.71 28.96
CA GLN A 24 -13.49 39.06 29.06
C GLN A 24 -12.81 38.23 30.14
N LYS A 25 -11.75 37.51 29.76
CA LYS A 25 -10.86 36.82 30.70
C LYS A 25 -10.02 37.85 31.47
N PRO A 26 -9.84 37.69 32.79
CA PRO A 26 -8.95 38.56 33.54
C PRO A 26 -7.49 38.35 33.11
N ILE A 27 -6.85 39.48 32.82
CA ILE A 27 -5.43 39.65 32.52
C ILE A 27 -4.65 39.18 33.75
N ARG A 28 -3.98 38.02 33.63
CA ARG A 28 -3.03 37.54 34.63
C ARG A 28 -1.66 38.15 34.32
N SER A 29 -1.25 39.08 35.14
CA SER A 29 0.08 39.69 35.14
C SER A 29 1.16 38.61 35.31
N SER A 30 2.12 38.61 34.37
CA SER A 30 3.35 37.82 34.43
C SER A 30 4.35 38.50 35.36
N PRO A 31 4.94 37.81 36.34
CA PRO A 31 6.23 38.18 36.91
C PRO A 31 7.37 37.55 36.10
N GLU A 32 8.45 38.31 35.93
CA GLU A 32 9.72 37.90 35.31
C GLU A 32 10.35 36.67 36.00
N PRO A 33 11.11 35.84 35.26
CA PRO A 33 11.70 34.62 35.81
C PRO A 33 13.03 34.93 36.52
N THR A 34 13.03 34.84 37.84
CA THR A 34 14.28 34.73 38.61
C THR A 34 14.82 33.31 38.46
N ILE A 35 16.02 33.22 37.90
CA ILE A 35 16.84 32.02 37.79
C ILE A 35 17.22 31.61 39.21
N GLU A 36 16.65 30.51 39.73
CA GLU A 36 17.38 29.49 40.49
C GLU A 36 16.48 28.29 40.88
N GLN A 37 17.01 27.12 40.53
CA GLN A 37 16.68 25.76 40.95
C GLN A 37 15.66 25.57 42.08
N GLN A 38 14.59 24.83 41.76
CA GLN A 38 14.03 23.85 42.69
C GLN A 38 13.62 22.57 41.95
N CYS A 39 14.38 21.51 42.23
CA CYS A 39 13.99 20.13 42.01
C CYS A 39 12.82 19.78 42.94
N SER A 40 11.79 19.18 42.36
CA SER A 40 10.94 18.11 42.91
C SER A 40 9.45 18.35 42.69
N SER A 41 8.82 17.27 42.22
CA SER A 41 7.38 16.97 42.29
C SER A 41 6.42 17.87 41.50
N ARG A 42 6.30 17.58 40.20
CA ARG A 42 4.97 17.45 39.58
C ARG A 42 4.84 16.08 38.91
N ILE A 43 4.24 15.15 39.63
CA ILE A 43 3.56 14.00 39.05
C ILE A 43 2.43 14.58 38.19
N SER A 44 2.58 14.59 36.87
CA SER A 44 1.51 14.87 35.92
C SER A 44 1.93 14.52 34.49
N ARG A 45 1.80 13.24 34.18
CA ARG A 45 1.22 12.64 32.96
C ARG A 45 1.67 11.18 32.98
N ALA A 46 0.69 10.28 33.05
CA ALA A 46 0.93 8.86 32.86
C ALA A 46 1.89 8.67 31.66
N PRO A 47 2.86 7.74 31.73
CA PRO A 47 3.68 7.42 30.58
C PRO A 47 2.77 6.75 29.55
N GLY A 48 2.13 7.58 28.71
CA GLY A 48 1.43 7.13 27.53
C GLY A 48 2.41 6.24 26.77
N ALA A 49 2.01 4.99 26.58
CA ALA A 49 2.83 3.91 26.04
C ALA A 49 3.73 4.46 24.93
N ARG A 50 5.04 4.63 25.21
CA ARG A 50 6.00 4.94 24.17
C ARG A 50 5.87 3.80 23.18
N SER A 51 5.29 4.07 22.01
CA SER A 51 5.18 3.06 20.96
C SER A 51 6.58 2.49 20.78
N ARG A 52 6.72 1.19 21.07
CA ARG A 52 8.02 0.52 20.97
C ARG A 52 8.52 0.75 19.55
N ASP A 53 9.78 1.19 19.43
CA ASP A 53 10.38 1.28 18.11
C ASP A 53 10.32 -0.09 17.44
N SER A 54 9.86 -0.10 16.21
CA SER A 54 9.68 -1.32 15.43
C SER A 54 10.82 -1.45 14.43
N GLY A 55 11.41 -2.65 14.34
CA GLY A 55 12.44 -2.94 13.35
C GLY A 55 11.88 -3.08 11.95
N CYS A 56 12.72 -2.84 10.94
CA CYS A 56 12.39 -3.09 9.55
C CYS A 56 12.08 -4.58 9.30
N PRO A 57 11.01 -4.93 8.59
CA PRO A 57 10.70 -6.32 8.25
C PRO A 57 11.58 -6.91 7.13
N VAL A 58 12.39 -6.09 6.46
CA VAL A 58 13.35 -6.54 5.43
C VAL A 58 14.59 -7.11 6.11
N ARG A 59 15.02 -8.30 5.67
CA ARG A 59 16.20 -8.97 6.21
C ARG A 59 17.42 -8.07 6.07
N GLU A 60 18.26 -8.06 7.10
CA GLU A 60 19.52 -7.30 7.14
C GLU A 60 19.36 -5.77 7.11
N CYS A 61 18.14 -5.23 7.10
CA CYS A 61 17.92 -3.80 7.21
C CYS A 61 18.07 -3.35 8.68
N PRO A 62 19.05 -2.46 9.01
CA PRO A 62 19.31 -2.07 10.40
C PRO A 62 18.33 -1.02 10.94
N PHE A 63 17.35 -0.58 10.14
CA PHE A 63 16.46 0.50 10.53
C PHE A 63 15.52 0.08 11.68
N VAL A 64 15.50 0.91 12.73
CA VAL A 64 14.60 0.78 13.88
C VAL A 64 14.02 2.16 14.18
N GLY A 65 12.70 2.29 14.20
CA GLY A 65 12.07 3.56 14.56
C GLY A 65 10.58 3.66 14.27
N ARG A 66 10.01 4.81 14.62
CA ARG A 66 8.56 5.08 14.49
C ARG A 66 8.08 5.29 13.07
N LYS A 67 8.96 5.73 12.16
CA LYS A 67 8.66 5.98 10.74
C LYS A 67 8.86 4.74 9.87
N LEU A 68 8.55 3.56 10.42
CA LEU A 68 8.81 2.29 9.77
C LEU A 68 8.16 2.18 8.38
N LYS A 69 6.87 2.53 8.26
CA LYS A 69 6.15 2.46 6.98
C LYS A 69 6.79 3.36 5.92
N PHE A 70 7.17 4.58 6.30
CA PHE A 70 7.81 5.53 5.39
C PHE A 70 9.17 5.00 4.92
N HIS A 71 10.01 4.51 5.85
CA HIS A 71 11.30 3.89 5.50
C HIS A 71 11.12 2.70 4.56
N VAL A 72 10.16 1.83 4.85
CA VAL A 72 9.87 0.67 4.00
C VAL A 72 9.42 1.09 2.61
N GLN A 73 8.55 2.09 2.51
CA GLN A 73 8.12 2.63 1.22
C GLN A 73 9.31 3.25 0.47
N SER A 74 10.15 4.04 1.13
CA SER A 74 11.25 4.76 0.47
C SER A 74 12.39 3.85 0.01
N GLU A 75 12.78 2.86 0.81
CA GLU A 75 13.99 2.08 0.58
C GLU A 75 13.74 0.71 -0.05
N HIS A 76 12.56 0.11 0.19
CA HIS A 76 12.34 -1.32 -0.07
C HIS A 76 11.17 -1.62 -0.99
N LEU A 77 10.41 -0.61 -1.40
CA LEU A 77 9.21 -0.80 -2.21
C LEU A 77 9.23 0.06 -3.48
N PRO A 78 8.66 -0.45 -4.58
CA PRO A 78 8.53 0.32 -5.80
C PRO A 78 7.56 1.48 -5.56
N ARG A 79 7.82 2.64 -6.18
CA ARG A 79 6.99 3.85 -5.96
C ARG A 79 5.52 3.64 -6.29
N ILE A 80 5.21 2.74 -7.24
CA ILE A 80 3.84 2.42 -7.69
C ILE A 80 2.93 1.94 -6.55
N VAL A 81 3.46 1.36 -5.47
CA VAL A 81 2.67 0.88 -4.31
C VAL A 81 2.67 1.84 -3.12
N TRP A 82 3.17 3.06 -3.30
CA TRP A 82 3.14 4.05 -2.23
C TRP A 82 1.71 4.56 -2.00
N ASP A 83 1.36 4.73 -0.73
CA ASP A 83 0.07 5.32 -0.37
C ASP A 83 0.04 6.82 -0.72
N ASN A 84 1.15 7.50 -0.47
CA ASN A 84 1.39 8.93 -0.73
C ASN A 84 2.58 9.10 -1.68
N PRO A 85 2.41 8.89 -3.00
CA PRO A 85 3.46 9.21 -3.95
C PRO A 85 3.79 10.71 -3.91
N GLN A 86 5.07 11.03 -4.08
CA GLN A 86 5.59 12.40 -4.14
C GLN A 86 6.39 12.56 -5.45
N PRO A 87 5.92 13.38 -6.41
CA PRO A 87 4.74 14.25 -6.35
C PRO A 87 3.41 13.47 -6.31
N PRO A 88 2.32 14.08 -5.83
CA PRO A 88 0.98 13.50 -5.92
C PRO A 88 0.61 13.17 -7.37
N ILE A 89 -0.07 12.03 -7.57
CA ILE A 89 -0.53 11.62 -8.90
C ILE A 89 -1.65 12.56 -9.35
N LYS A 90 -1.50 13.11 -10.56
CA LYS A 90 -2.54 13.93 -11.19
C LYS A 90 -3.77 13.08 -11.52
N GLU A 91 -4.94 13.70 -11.53
CA GLU A 91 -6.20 12.96 -11.64
C GLU A 91 -6.30 12.15 -12.94
N GLU A 92 -5.86 12.75 -14.05
CA GLU A 92 -5.83 12.13 -15.37
C GLU A 92 -4.89 10.91 -15.46
N LYS A 93 -3.98 10.74 -14.49
CA LYS A 93 -3.02 9.64 -14.42
C LYS A 93 -3.40 8.55 -13.43
N PHE A 94 -4.54 8.65 -12.75
CA PHE A 94 -4.97 7.61 -11.79
C PHE A 94 -5.25 6.26 -12.46
N GLY A 95 -5.82 6.24 -13.66
CA GLY A 95 -6.09 5.01 -14.40
C GLY A 95 -4.80 4.27 -14.74
N GLU A 96 -3.84 5.00 -15.30
CA GLU A 96 -2.47 4.57 -15.56
C GLU A 96 -1.80 4.04 -14.27
N TRP A 97 -1.83 4.80 -13.18
CA TRP A 97 -1.28 4.38 -11.90
C TRP A 97 -1.89 3.08 -11.36
N THR A 98 -3.20 2.93 -11.50
CA THR A 98 -3.93 1.73 -11.08
C THR A 98 -3.56 0.52 -11.93
N GLU A 99 -3.44 0.71 -13.25
CA GLU A 99 -2.97 -0.33 -14.15
C GLU A 99 -1.53 -0.76 -13.84
N GLY A 100 -0.63 0.18 -13.56
CA GLY A 100 0.73 -0.12 -13.14
C GLY A 100 0.80 -1.02 -11.90
N ARG A 101 -0.14 -0.88 -10.96
CA ARG A 101 -0.25 -1.76 -9.79
C ARG A 101 -0.74 -3.15 -10.16
N TYR A 102 -1.69 -3.25 -11.07
CA TYR A 102 -2.15 -4.54 -11.55
C TYR A 102 -1.04 -5.29 -12.28
N GLN A 103 -0.30 -4.60 -13.15
CA GLN A 103 0.88 -5.15 -13.83
C GLN A 103 1.96 -5.62 -12.84
N LEU A 104 2.18 -4.88 -11.75
CA LEU A 104 3.05 -5.33 -10.68
C LEU A 104 2.56 -6.64 -10.04
N LEU A 105 1.26 -6.78 -9.77
CA LEU A 105 0.70 -8.03 -9.24
C LEU A 105 0.85 -9.19 -10.23
N LEU A 106 0.71 -8.95 -11.53
CA LEU A 106 0.98 -9.97 -12.56
C LEU A 106 2.45 -10.37 -12.61
N PHE A 107 3.37 -9.41 -12.52
CA PHE A 107 4.80 -9.69 -12.39
C PHE A 107 5.07 -10.59 -11.17
N LEU A 108 4.54 -10.24 -10.00
CA LEU A 108 4.71 -11.00 -8.77
C LEU A 108 4.08 -12.40 -8.87
N SER A 109 2.92 -12.53 -9.51
CA SER A 109 2.28 -13.85 -9.71
C SER A 109 3.15 -14.76 -10.58
N ARG A 110 3.73 -14.23 -11.66
CA ARG A 110 4.64 -15.01 -12.52
C ARG A 110 5.92 -15.38 -11.77
N ALA A 111 6.50 -14.43 -11.05
CA ALA A 111 7.80 -14.61 -10.38
C ALA A 111 7.72 -15.59 -9.19
N LEU A 112 6.65 -15.51 -8.38
CA LEU A 112 6.53 -16.28 -7.14
C LEU A 112 5.74 -17.57 -7.29
N VAL A 113 4.77 -17.60 -8.21
CA VAL A 113 3.81 -18.71 -8.36
C VAL A 113 3.91 -19.37 -9.74
N GLY A 114 4.54 -18.72 -10.72
CA GLY A 114 4.58 -19.21 -12.10
C GLY A 114 3.23 -19.10 -12.83
N SER A 115 2.35 -18.19 -12.39
CA SER A 115 1.01 -18.00 -12.95
C SER A 115 0.78 -16.59 -13.48
N GLU A 116 -0.10 -16.45 -14.47
CA GLU A 116 -0.59 -15.14 -14.95
C GLU A 116 -1.87 -14.69 -14.23
N ARG A 117 -2.34 -15.45 -13.24
CA ARG A 117 -3.58 -15.17 -12.50
C ARG A 117 -3.25 -14.58 -11.15
N VAL A 118 -3.84 -13.44 -10.81
CA VAL A 118 -3.62 -12.81 -9.50
C VAL A 118 -4.28 -13.62 -8.37
N GLU A 119 -5.34 -14.37 -8.67
CA GLU A 119 -6.00 -15.23 -7.68
C GLU A 119 -5.07 -16.35 -7.15
N ASP A 120 -4.14 -16.82 -7.99
CA ASP A 120 -3.15 -17.81 -7.58
C ASP A 120 -2.12 -17.18 -6.62
N LEU A 121 -1.74 -15.92 -6.87
CA LEU A 121 -0.92 -15.14 -5.95
C LEU A 121 -1.64 -14.88 -4.62
N VAL A 122 -2.95 -14.65 -4.62
CA VAL A 122 -3.74 -14.50 -3.38
C VAL A 122 -3.70 -15.78 -2.56
N ARG A 123 -3.93 -16.95 -3.18
CA ARG A 123 -3.87 -18.25 -2.47
C ARG A 123 -2.49 -18.51 -1.88
N TRP A 124 -1.44 -18.30 -2.68
CA TRP A 124 -0.07 -18.43 -2.20
C TRP A 124 0.25 -17.45 -1.07
N ALA A 125 -0.19 -16.19 -1.17
CA ALA A 125 0.01 -15.19 -0.12
C ALA A 125 -0.72 -15.57 1.17
N GLU A 126 -1.93 -16.11 1.09
CA GLU A 126 -2.68 -16.57 2.26
C GLU A 126 -1.99 -17.76 2.96
N GLU A 127 -1.43 -18.69 2.19
CA GLU A 127 -0.77 -19.87 2.74
C GLU A 127 0.64 -19.56 3.29
N VAL A 128 1.42 -18.77 2.55
CA VAL A 128 2.85 -18.56 2.83
C VAL A 128 3.10 -17.27 3.59
N LEU A 129 2.42 -16.17 3.24
CA LEU A 129 2.73 -14.84 3.77
C LEU A 129 1.80 -14.41 4.90
N SER A 130 0.52 -14.79 4.91
CA SER A 130 -0.40 -14.42 5.98
C SER A 130 0.19 -14.77 7.34
N PRO A 131 0.76 -15.95 7.63
CA PRO A 131 1.37 -16.23 8.94
C PRO A 131 2.40 -15.18 9.42
N LEU A 132 3.12 -14.54 8.49
CA LEU A 132 4.16 -13.56 8.76
C LEU A 132 3.64 -12.13 8.96
N VAL A 133 2.42 -11.82 8.51
CA VAL A 133 1.82 -10.48 8.70
C VAL A 133 1.40 -10.30 10.17
N PRO A 134 1.85 -9.27 10.90
CA PRO A 134 1.44 -9.11 12.30
C PRO A 134 -0.08 -8.91 12.45
N VAL A 135 -0.68 -9.50 13.48
CA VAL A 135 -2.14 -9.46 13.71
C VAL A 135 -2.68 -8.03 13.86
N GLN A 136 -1.87 -7.13 14.41
CA GLN A 136 -2.23 -5.73 14.69
C GLN A 136 -2.05 -4.81 13.46
N SER A 137 -1.87 -5.37 12.27
CA SER A 137 -1.70 -4.59 11.04
C SER A 137 -2.99 -3.86 10.70
N GLN A 138 -2.94 -2.52 10.72
CA GLN A 138 -4.06 -1.70 10.28
C GLN A 138 -3.89 -1.31 8.81
N ILE A 139 -4.99 -1.35 8.05
CA ILE A 139 -5.07 -0.75 6.73
C ILE A 139 -5.65 0.65 6.92
N LEU A 140 -4.83 1.67 6.67
CA LEU A 140 -5.25 3.07 6.79
C LEU A 140 -6.23 3.44 5.65
N ASP A 141 -7.04 4.47 5.87
CA ASP A 141 -8.07 4.91 4.90
C ASP A 141 -7.51 5.18 3.51
N GLN A 142 -6.31 5.73 3.43
CA GLN A 142 -5.65 5.95 2.15
C GLN A 142 -5.32 4.63 1.43
N SER A 143 -4.79 3.65 2.16
CA SER A 143 -4.55 2.32 1.60
C SER A 143 -5.87 1.65 1.20
N GLN A 144 -6.94 1.82 1.99
CA GLN A 144 -8.29 1.35 1.65
C GLN A 144 -8.76 1.96 0.32
N GLN A 145 -8.63 3.29 0.15
CA GLN A 145 -9.03 3.98 -1.07
C GLN A 145 -8.28 3.45 -2.30
N GLN A 146 -6.97 3.22 -2.15
CA GLN A 146 -6.14 2.65 -3.21
C GLN A 146 -6.57 1.23 -3.60
N MET A 147 -6.91 0.38 -2.62
CA MET A 147 -7.44 -0.96 -2.85
C MET A 147 -8.82 -0.91 -3.53
N ARG A 148 -9.71 0.01 -3.12
CA ARG A 148 -11.01 0.23 -3.79
C ARG A 148 -10.83 0.63 -5.24
N SER A 149 -9.93 1.58 -5.53
CA SER A 149 -9.67 2.01 -6.90
C SER A 149 -9.23 0.84 -7.79
N LEU A 150 -8.30 0.01 -7.29
CA LEU A 150 -7.86 -1.18 -8.02
C LEU A 150 -8.97 -2.22 -8.17
N SER A 151 -9.75 -2.49 -7.12
CA SER A 151 -10.88 -3.42 -7.21
C SER A 151 -11.92 -2.95 -8.23
N ARG A 152 -12.26 -1.66 -8.26
CA ARG A 152 -13.19 -1.10 -9.25
C ARG A 152 -12.65 -1.22 -10.67
N TRP A 153 -11.37 -0.92 -10.87
CA TRP A 153 -10.73 -1.01 -12.18
C TRP A 153 -10.74 -2.45 -12.72
N MET A 154 -10.39 -3.43 -11.86
CA MET A 154 -10.39 -4.85 -12.19
C MET A 154 -11.76 -5.52 -12.15
N ARG A 155 -12.80 -4.81 -11.71
CA ARG A 155 -14.14 -5.37 -11.43
C ARG A 155 -14.11 -6.49 -10.39
N TRP A 156 -13.20 -6.43 -9.43
CA TRP A 156 -13.23 -7.29 -8.25
C TRP A 156 -14.28 -6.79 -7.25
N VAL A 157 -14.82 -7.71 -6.45
CA VAL A 157 -15.77 -7.37 -5.39
C VAL A 157 -15.10 -6.46 -4.36
N ASP A 158 -15.76 -5.33 -4.05
CA ASP A 158 -15.38 -4.42 -2.96
C ASP A 158 -15.99 -4.94 -1.65
N PRO A 159 -15.17 -5.35 -0.65
CA PRO A 159 -15.67 -5.87 0.61
C PRO A 159 -16.18 -4.77 1.56
N GLY A 160 -16.11 -3.49 1.18
CA GLY A 160 -16.39 -2.33 2.03
C GLY A 160 -15.26 -2.02 3.00
N GLN A 161 -14.75 -3.06 3.70
CA GLN A 161 -13.57 -3.01 4.54
C GLN A 161 -12.57 -4.08 4.12
N PHE A 162 -11.39 -3.67 3.63
CA PHE A 162 -10.31 -4.60 3.31
C PHE A 162 -9.69 -5.18 4.59
N GLN A 163 -9.32 -6.45 4.53
CA GLN A 163 -8.67 -7.19 5.61
C GLN A 163 -7.37 -7.81 5.12
N LEU A 164 -6.32 -7.74 5.93
CA LEU A 164 -5.06 -8.43 5.64
C LEU A 164 -5.12 -9.92 5.97
N LYS A 165 -6.04 -10.32 6.87
CA LYS A 165 -6.21 -11.69 7.36
C LYS A 165 -7.68 -11.95 7.76
N PRO A 166 -8.36 -12.93 7.15
CA PRO A 166 -8.00 -13.51 5.84
C PRO A 166 -7.99 -12.41 4.76
N ILE A 167 -7.26 -12.63 3.68
CA ILE A 167 -7.30 -11.77 2.49
C ILE A 167 -8.71 -11.88 1.90
N ASN A 168 -9.44 -10.76 1.87
CA ASN A 168 -10.81 -10.70 1.37
C ASN A 168 -10.95 -10.06 -0.03
N SER A 169 -9.84 -9.69 -0.67
CA SER A 169 -9.80 -9.20 -2.04
C SER A 169 -8.38 -9.25 -2.62
N PRO A 170 -8.19 -9.49 -3.93
CA PRO A 170 -6.85 -9.46 -4.53
C PRO A 170 -6.14 -8.10 -4.42
N SER A 171 -6.89 -7.01 -4.34
CA SER A 171 -6.32 -5.67 -4.15
C SER A 171 -5.62 -5.49 -2.81
N VAL A 172 -5.90 -6.32 -1.80
CA VAL A 172 -5.16 -6.30 -0.52
C VAL A 172 -3.66 -6.51 -0.73
N LEU A 173 -3.27 -7.24 -1.79
CA LEU A 173 -1.88 -7.52 -2.08
C LEU A 173 -1.04 -6.27 -2.36
N ILE A 174 -1.63 -5.13 -2.77
CA ILE A 174 -0.90 -3.87 -2.92
C ILE A 174 -0.55 -3.21 -1.58
N HIS A 175 -1.02 -3.74 -0.45
CA HIS A 175 -0.61 -3.27 0.87
C HIS A 175 0.90 -3.45 1.08
N TRP A 176 1.55 -2.43 1.63
CA TRP A 176 3.01 -2.40 1.82
C TRP A 176 3.58 -3.64 2.52
N ARG A 177 2.85 -4.24 3.49
CA ARG A 177 3.32 -5.46 4.18
C ARG A 177 3.40 -6.66 3.24
N TYR A 178 2.37 -6.87 2.41
CA TYR A 178 2.40 -7.93 1.42
C TYR A 178 3.47 -7.66 0.36
N GLN A 179 3.60 -6.41 -0.07
CA GLN A 179 4.63 -6.03 -1.04
C GLN A 179 6.06 -6.28 -0.55
N VAL A 180 6.37 -5.97 0.72
CA VAL A 180 7.69 -6.29 1.29
C VAL A 180 7.91 -7.79 1.34
N LEU A 181 6.93 -8.52 1.88
CA LEU A 181 7.06 -9.97 2.04
C LEU A 181 7.22 -10.66 0.69
N MET A 182 6.48 -10.24 -0.33
CA MET A 182 6.65 -10.72 -1.70
C MET A 182 8.03 -10.37 -2.26
N GLY A 183 8.48 -9.12 -2.13
CA GLY A 183 9.81 -8.69 -2.57
C GLY A 183 10.96 -9.46 -1.92
N GLU A 184 10.81 -9.82 -0.64
CA GLU A 184 11.79 -10.63 0.10
C GLU A 184 11.83 -12.11 -0.33
N ASN A 185 10.77 -12.60 -0.98
CA ASN A 185 10.71 -13.96 -1.54
C ASN A 185 11.11 -14.01 -3.03
N LEU A 186 11.45 -12.87 -3.65
CA LEU A 186 11.99 -12.84 -5.00
C LEU A 186 13.47 -13.23 -5.03
N GLU A 187 13.87 -13.85 -6.14
CA GLU A 187 15.28 -14.05 -6.48
C GLU A 187 16.01 -12.71 -6.62
N PRO A 188 17.34 -12.64 -6.41
CA PRO A 188 18.08 -11.38 -6.44
C PRO A 188 17.88 -10.54 -7.71
N ALA A 189 17.84 -11.18 -8.89
CA ALA A 189 17.61 -10.49 -10.16
C ALA A 189 16.19 -9.91 -10.24
N GLN A 190 15.18 -10.70 -9.86
CA GLN A 190 13.77 -10.28 -9.84
C GLN A 190 13.52 -9.18 -8.82
N ARG A 191 14.24 -9.18 -7.70
CA ARG A 191 14.16 -8.12 -6.69
C ARG A 191 14.61 -6.77 -7.23
N LEU A 192 15.65 -6.74 -8.06
CA LEU A 192 16.06 -5.52 -8.75
C LEU A 192 14.97 -5.05 -9.71
N GLU A 193 14.39 -5.95 -10.52
CA GLU A 193 13.27 -5.62 -11.41
C GLU A 193 12.06 -5.08 -10.64
N PHE A 194 11.73 -5.72 -9.52
CA PHE A 194 10.68 -5.30 -8.60
C PHE A 194 10.91 -3.86 -8.14
N LEU A 195 12.08 -3.53 -7.57
CA LEU A 195 12.37 -2.18 -7.07
C LEU A 195 12.32 -1.10 -8.15
N HIS A 196 12.69 -1.44 -9.38
CA HIS A 196 12.60 -0.54 -10.53
C HIS A 196 11.22 -0.56 -11.22
N PHE A 197 10.30 -1.40 -10.76
CA PHE A 197 8.99 -1.55 -11.38
C PHE A 197 8.21 -0.24 -11.31
N GLY A 198 7.70 0.17 -12.47
CA GLY A 198 7.01 1.44 -12.58
C GLY A 198 7.92 2.67 -12.53
N HIS A 199 9.25 2.55 -12.43
CA HIS A 199 10.13 3.71 -12.53
C HIS A 199 9.99 4.38 -13.90
N ALA A 200 10.09 3.60 -14.99
CA ALA A 200 9.82 4.08 -16.34
C ALA A 200 8.37 4.59 -16.48
N PHE A 201 7.41 3.90 -15.87
CA PHE A 201 6.01 4.32 -15.87
C PHE A 201 5.87 5.73 -15.29
N MET A 202 6.47 5.98 -14.13
CA MET A 202 6.46 7.27 -13.44
C MET A 202 7.26 8.35 -14.18
N SER A 203 8.43 8.03 -14.72
CA SER A 203 9.22 9.00 -15.50
C SER A 203 8.46 9.53 -16.73
N ASN A 204 7.51 8.76 -17.27
CA ASN A 204 6.64 9.19 -18.35
C ASN A 204 5.36 9.90 -17.89
N LEU A 205 5.00 9.80 -16.61
CA LEU A 205 3.95 10.66 -16.03
C LEU A 205 4.44 12.10 -15.89
N ASP A 206 5.74 12.30 -15.68
CA ASP A 206 6.36 13.61 -15.54
C ASP A 206 6.66 14.29 -16.89
N ASN A 207 6.81 13.52 -17.98
CA ASN A 207 7.00 14.03 -19.33
C ASN A 207 5.70 13.96 -20.15
N VAL A 208 5.07 15.12 -20.36
CA VAL A 208 3.91 15.27 -21.25
C VAL A 208 4.35 15.07 -22.70
N GLN A 209 4.37 13.84 -23.18
CA GLN A 209 4.13 13.52 -24.59
C GLN A 209 3.70 12.05 -24.72
N SER A 210 2.43 11.88 -25.09
CA SER A 210 1.77 10.61 -25.35
C SER A 210 2.61 9.71 -26.26
N SER A 211 3.03 8.55 -25.74
CA SER A 211 3.39 7.43 -26.59
C SER A 211 2.89 6.13 -25.95
N VAL A 212 2.27 5.32 -26.78
CA VAL A 212 1.80 3.97 -26.46
C VAL A 212 3.02 3.15 -26.07
N PHE A 213 3.07 2.66 -24.82
CA PHE A 213 4.18 1.82 -24.35
C PHE A 213 4.02 0.37 -24.84
N PRO A 214 4.99 -0.18 -25.58
CA PRO A 214 5.13 -1.62 -25.68
C PRO A 214 5.87 -2.10 -24.42
N TYR A 215 5.18 -2.78 -23.50
CA TYR A 215 5.87 -3.64 -22.55
C TYR A 215 6.46 -4.80 -23.36
N VAL A 216 7.73 -4.67 -23.75
CA VAL A 216 8.51 -5.82 -24.20
C VAL A 216 8.79 -6.66 -22.97
N LEU A 217 7.91 -7.63 -22.73
CA LEU A 217 8.24 -8.81 -21.95
C LEU A 217 9.49 -9.41 -22.60
N LEU A 218 10.66 -9.21 -21.99
CA LEU A 218 11.84 -9.99 -22.32
C LEU A 218 11.54 -11.44 -21.97
N HIS A 219 11.07 -12.18 -22.98
CA HIS A 219 10.94 -13.62 -22.94
C HIS A 219 12.30 -14.22 -22.57
N SER A 220 12.44 -14.64 -21.31
CA SER A 220 13.42 -15.68 -20.97
C SER A 220 12.89 -16.99 -21.52
N SER A 221 13.05 -17.16 -22.83
CA SER A 221 12.81 -18.42 -23.51
C SER A 221 13.87 -19.44 -23.10
N ASN A 222 13.37 -20.55 -22.56
CA ASN A 222 14.00 -21.86 -22.41
C ASN A 222 15.24 -22.10 -23.30
N ALA A 223 16.39 -22.34 -22.66
CA ALA A 223 17.44 -23.18 -23.22
C ALA A 223 17.21 -24.62 -22.74
N ARG A 224 16.26 -25.32 -23.38
CA ARG A 224 16.13 -26.79 -23.28
C ARG A 224 16.63 -27.38 -24.60
N THR A 225 17.95 -27.46 -24.74
CA THR A 225 18.58 -28.18 -25.86
C THR A 225 18.54 -29.67 -25.58
N LEU A 226 17.78 -30.38 -26.41
CA LEU A 226 17.78 -31.82 -26.58
C LEU A 226 19.19 -32.30 -26.97
N ALA A 227 19.76 -33.22 -26.21
CA ALA A 227 20.77 -34.15 -26.71
C ALA A 227 20.35 -35.55 -26.30
N GLY A 228 19.96 -36.35 -27.30
CA GLY A 228 19.70 -37.76 -27.15
C GLY A 228 20.97 -38.53 -26.79
N GLY A 229 20.82 -39.51 -25.91
CA GLY A 229 21.88 -40.44 -25.54
C GLY A 229 21.25 -41.70 -24.95
N SER A 230 21.02 -42.67 -25.81
CA SER A 230 20.61 -44.04 -25.50
C SER A 230 21.55 -44.68 -24.47
N GLY A 231 21.00 -45.26 -23.40
CA GLY A 231 21.76 -46.06 -22.43
C GLY A 231 20.81 -46.79 -21.47
N LYS A 232 20.76 -48.12 -21.59
CA LYS A 232 19.92 -49.05 -20.83
C LYS A 232 20.32 -49.16 -19.34
N GLU A 233 19.38 -49.72 -18.57
CA GLU A 233 19.52 -50.54 -17.33
C GLU A 233 19.47 -49.87 -15.93
N PRO A 234 19.04 -50.59 -14.85
CA PRO A 234 17.67 -51.01 -14.51
C PRO A 234 17.30 -50.57 -13.03
N PRO A 235 16.18 -50.99 -12.39
CA PRO A 235 15.65 -50.31 -11.21
C PRO A 235 16.38 -50.72 -9.92
N ARG A 236 16.59 -49.76 -9.02
CA ARG A 236 16.99 -50.04 -7.63
C ARG A 236 15.86 -49.66 -6.66
N GLU A 237 15.64 -50.61 -5.76
CA GLU A 237 14.55 -50.69 -4.80
C GLU A 237 14.54 -49.59 -3.73
N VAL A 238 13.36 -49.47 -3.15
CA VAL A 238 12.90 -48.56 -2.09
C VAL A 238 13.42 -49.01 -0.72
N PRO A 239 13.77 -48.09 0.21
CA PRO A 239 13.73 -48.38 1.64
C PRO A 239 12.39 -47.93 2.24
N ARG A 240 11.63 -48.88 2.78
CA ARG A 240 10.55 -48.62 3.73
C ARG A 240 11.18 -48.31 5.09
N TYR A 241 10.79 -47.21 5.71
CA TYR A 241 11.05 -46.98 7.14
C TYR A 241 9.86 -47.53 7.94
N THR A 242 10.18 -48.41 8.87
CA THR A 242 9.34 -48.88 9.99
C THR A 242 9.21 -47.81 11.05
#